data_AF-A0A9P1P8S2-F1
#
_entry.id   AF-A0A9P1P8S2-F1
#
_cell.length_a   1.000
_cell.length_b   1.000
_cell.length_c   1.000
_cell.angle_alpha   90.00
_cell.angle_beta   90.00
_cell.angle_gamma   90.00
#
_symmetry.space_group_name_H-M   'P 1'
#
loop_
_entity.id
_entity.type
_entity.pdbx_description
1 polymer ?
#
loop_
_entity_poly.entity_id
_entity_poly.type
_entity_poly.pdbx_seq_one_letter_code
_entity_poly.pdbx_strand_id
1 'polypeptide(L)'
;MLNKKEFLEILKDYLSNHFSQDEVSDILRDYEEYFIDGEIEGKSDIQIIESLGSPKSIVRDLVGEMKESKVNYNNKRFDRIHDSLSQIKLRTKETFYKTKDVINNKLTPNLKSDEDGLSTKLIKFLLAGLSFILLIIWLIFILVMVSAGITIVALNIAFIALIGTSGPLFALDLSIALLIVFISIGIIGFDILGIQVYLYILKLGKTLYKRYMHWLKNKKKYIVAKERKINYKGDDIDE
;
A
#
# COMPACT_ATOMS: atom_id res chain seq x y z
N MET A 1 -47.68 -19.60 29.28
CA MET A 1 -46.40 -20.30 29.52
C MET A 1 -45.78 -20.50 28.17
N LEU A 2 -44.50 -20.17 28.02
CA LEU A 2 -43.79 -20.25 26.75
C LEU A 2 -43.67 -21.73 26.34
N ASN A 3 -43.99 -22.05 25.09
CA ASN A 3 -43.78 -23.38 24.52
C ASN A 3 -42.57 -23.38 23.56
N LYS A 4 -42.13 -24.57 23.11
CA LYS A 4 -41.01 -24.73 22.17
C LYS A 4 -41.09 -23.79 20.97
N LYS A 5 -42.28 -23.71 20.35
CA LYS A 5 -42.50 -22.93 19.12
C LYS A 5 -42.31 -21.43 19.38
N GLU A 6 -42.87 -20.91 20.46
CA GLU A 6 -42.73 -19.50 20.85
C GLU A 6 -41.28 -19.17 21.24
N PHE A 7 -40.57 -20.08 21.91
CA PHE A 7 -39.16 -19.90 22.25
C PHE A 7 -38.27 -19.80 21.01
N LEU A 8 -38.43 -20.72 20.05
CA LEU A 8 -37.64 -20.73 18.81
C LEU A 8 -37.96 -19.54 17.90
N GLU A 9 -39.20 -19.06 17.89
CA GLU A 9 -39.60 -17.87 17.13
C GLU A 9 -38.94 -16.59 17.69
N ILE A 10 -38.91 -16.45 19.02
CA ILE A 10 -38.23 -15.33 19.69
C ILE A 10 -36.71 -15.42 19.49
N LEU A 11 -36.13 -16.63 19.58
CA LEU A 11 -34.71 -16.85 19.33
C LEU A 11 -34.33 -16.49 17.89
N LYS A 12 -35.16 -16.88 16.92
CA LYS A 12 -34.99 -16.54 15.50
C LYS A 12 -34.98 -15.03 15.27
N ASP A 13 -35.89 -14.30 15.87
CA ASP A 13 -35.96 -12.84 15.76
C ASP A 13 -34.69 -12.18 16.30
N TYR A 14 -34.23 -12.61 17.48
CA TYR A 14 -32.98 -12.09 18.05
C TYR A 14 -31.74 -12.44 17.23
N LEU A 15 -31.64 -13.67 16.69
CA LEU A 15 -30.51 -14.10 15.86
C LEU A 15 -30.48 -13.38 14.50
N SER A 16 -31.63 -13.11 13.89
CA SER A 16 -31.73 -12.45 12.57
C SER A 16 -31.12 -11.05 12.53
N ASN A 17 -30.97 -10.40 13.69
CA ASN A 17 -30.33 -9.09 13.83
C ASN A 17 -28.79 -9.15 13.79
N HIS A 18 -28.20 -10.33 13.94
CA HIS A 18 -26.75 -10.49 14.12
C HIS A 18 -26.10 -11.54 13.21
N PHE A 19 -26.89 -12.45 12.64
CA PHE A 19 -26.43 -13.57 11.82
C PHE A 19 -27.15 -13.58 10.45
N SER A 20 -26.51 -14.17 9.45
CA SER A 20 -27.14 -14.40 8.14
C SER A 20 -28.26 -15.44 8.21
N GLN A 21 -29.17 -15.47 7.24
CA GLN A 21 -30.31 -16.41 7.27
C GLN A 21 -29.86 -17.88 7.34
N ASP A 22 -28.75 -18.22 6.68
CA ASP A 22 -28.19 -19.57 6.71
C ASP A 22 -27.66 -19.91 8.12
N GLU A 23 -26.89 -19.01 8.74
CA GLU A 23 -26.38 -19.18 10.11
C GLU A 23 -27.52 -19.25 11.14
N VAL A 24 -28.57 -18.42 10.98
CA VAL A 24 -29.76 -18.46 11.83
C VAL A 24 -30.45 -19.83 11.73
N SER A 25 -30.58 -20.36 10.52
CA SER A 25 -31.19 -21.68 10.30
C SER A 25 -30.35 -22.80 10.92
N ASP A 26 -29.02 -22.71 10.81
CA ASP A 26 -28.11 -23.70 11.39
C ASP A 26 -28.20 -23.69 12.92
N ILE A 27 -28.14 -22.51 13.54
CA ILE A 27 -28.26 -22.36 15.00
C ILE A 27 -29.63 -22.83 15.49
N LEU A 28 -30.72 -22.48 14.81
CA LEU A 28 -32.07 -22.90 15.22
C LEU A 28 -32.27 -24.41 15.16
N ARG A 29 -31.66 -25.09 14.17
CA ARG A 29 -31.70 -26.54 14.07
C ARG A 29 -31.05 -27.20 15.28
N ASP A 30 -29.91 -26.70 15.75
CA ASP A 30 -29.23 -27.22 16.94
C ASP A 30 -30.12 -27.09 18.20
N TYR A 31 -30.81 -25.96 18.36
CA TYR A 31 -31.75 -25.78 19.47
C TYR A 31 -33.02 -26.64 19.30
N GLU A 32 -33.50 -26.84 18.08
CA GLU A 32 -34.64 -27.72 17.81
C GLU A 32 -34.32 -29.17 18.14
N GLU A 33 -33.13 -29.65 17.80
CA GLU A 33 -32.60 -30.96 18.20
C GLU A 33 -32.54 -31.07 19.73
N TYR A 34 -32.06 -30.04 20.43
CA TYR A 34 -32.05 -30.02 21.90
C TYR A 34 -33.44 -30.18 22.52
N PHE A 35 -34.47 -29.55 21.93
CA PHE A 35 -35.85 -29.74 22.38
C PHE A 35 -36.37 -31.15 22.12
N ILE A 36 -36.00 -31.77 20.99
CA ILE A 36 -36.38 -33.14 20.64
C ILE A 36 -35.76 -34.11 21.66
N ASP A 37 -34.49 -33.95 21.99
CA ASP A 37 -33.79 -34.79 22.96
C ASP A 37 -34.44 -34.67 24.35
N GLY A 38 -34.78 -33.45 24.79
CA GLY A 38 -35.48 -33.23 26.05
C GLY A 38 -36.87 -33.87 26.10
N GLU A 39 -37.60 -33.86 24.99
CA GLU A 39 -38.92 -34.52 24.87
C GLU A 39 -38.79 -36.04 24.95
N ILE A 40 -37.77 -36.62 24.29
CA ILE A 40 -37.45 -38.05 24.37
C ILE A 40 -37.10 -38.47 25.81
N GLU A 41 -36.43 -37.60 26.57
CA GLU A 41 -36.13 -37.78 27.99
C GLU A 41 -37.33 -37.59 28.92
N GLY A 42 -38.51 -37.23 28.39
CA GLY A 42 -39.74 -37.02 29.15
C GLY A 42 -39.80 -35.68 29.89
N LYS A 43 -38.96 -34.70 29.52
CA LYS A 43 -39.01 -33.33 30.06
C LYS A 43 -40.12 -32.54 29.35
N SER A 44 -40.72 -31.59 30.06
CA SER A 44 -41.66 -30.65 29.45
C SER A 44 -40.92 -29.47 28.82
N ASP A 45 -41.53 -28.81 27.82
CA ASP A 45 -41.00 -27.60 27.18
C ASP A 45 -40.48 -26.57 28.19
N ILE A 46 -41.20 -26.38 29.30
CA ILE A 46 -40.85 -25.42 30.35
C ILE A 46 -39.53 -25.80 31.02
N GLN A 47 -39.31 -27.08 31.33
CA GLN A 47 -38.06 -27.56 31.94
C GLN A 47 -36.89 -27.43 30.97
N ILE A 48 -37.13 -27.67 29.68
CA ILE A 48 -36.12 -27.50 28.63
C ILE A 48 -35.75 -26.02 28.49
N ILE A 49 -36.74 -25.12 28.44
CA ILE A 49 -36.52 -23.66 28.37
C ILE A 49 -35.76 -23.15 29.61
N GLU A 50 -36.08 -23.63 30.80
CA GLU A 50 -35.36 -23.27 32.03
C GLU A 50 -33.89 -23.71 31.97
N SER A 51 -33.58 -24.87 31.35
CA SER A 51 -32.21 -25.33 31.17
C SER A 51 -31.42 -24.55 30.12
N LEU A 52 -32.08 -24.07 29.06
CA LEU A 52 -31.48 -23.27 28.00
C LEU A 52 -31.29 -21.79 28.39
N GLY A 53 -32.09 -21.29 29.32
CA GLY A 53 -32.11 -19.88 29.69
C GLY A 53 -32.92 -19.03 28.71
N SER A 54 -32.69 -17.71 28.71
CA SER A 54 -33.47 -16.79 27.86
C SER A 54 -32.95 -16.76 26.41
N PRO A 55 -33.82 -16.65 25.39
CA PRO A 55 -33.36 -16.47 24.00
C PRO A 55 -32.38 -15.30 23.84
N LYS A 56 -32.58 -14.23 24.61
CA LYS A 56 -31.72 -13.03 24.59
C LYS A 56 -30.34 -13.25 25.20
N SER A 57 -30.19 -14.13 26.20
CA SER A 57 -28.86 -14.47 26.75
C SER A 57 -28.08 -15.32 25.75
N ILE A 58 -28.74 -16.32 25.15
CA ILE A 58 -28.17 -17.18 24.12
C ILE A 58 -27.57 -16.33 22.99
N VAL A 59 -28.35 -15.45 22.38
CA VAL A 59 -27.86 -14.60 21.27
C VAL A 59 -26.68 -13.72 21.70
N ARG A 60 -26.69 -13.21 22.94
CA ARG A 60 -25.61 -12.35 23.45
C ARG A 60 -24.29 -13.11 23.54
N ASP A 61 -24.34 -14.35 23.99
CA ASP A 61 -23.16 -15.18 24.20
C ASP A 61 -22.57 -15.60 22.84
N LEU A 62 -23.40 -16.07 21.91
CA LEU A 62 -22.97 -16.38 20.54
C LEU A 62 -22.36 -15.16 19.82
N VAL A 63 -22.94 -13.97 19.99
CA VAL A 63 -22.39 -12.73 19.42
C VAL A 63 -21.07 -12.34 20.08
N GLY A 64 -20.91 -12.59 21.39
CA GLY A 64 -19.68 -12.38 22.13
C GLY A 64 -18.53 -13.22 21.54
N GLU A 65 -18.75 -14.52 21.40
CA GLU A 65 -17.77 -15.46 20.84
C GLU A 65 -17.39 -15.13 19.39
N MET A 66 -18.36 -14.73 18.56
CA MET A 66 -18.09 -14.30 17.18
C MET A 66 -17.23 -13.02 17.12
N LYS A 67 -17.49 -12.05 18.01
CA LYS A 67 -16.72 -10.80 18.02
C LYS A 67 -15.28 -11.03 18.47
N GLU A 68 -15.07 -11.82 19.51
CA GLU A 68 -13.73 -12.14 20.02
C GLU A 68 -12.89 -12.89 18.99
N SER A 69 -13.48 -13.88 18.31
CA SER A 69 -12.81 -14.65 17.27
C SER A 69 -12.41 -13.78 16.06
N LYS A 70 -13.30 -12.87 15.60
CA LYS A 70 -12.99 -11.92 14.52
C LYS A 70 -11.88 -10.95 14.90
N VAL A 71 -11.87 -10.42 16.13
CA VAL A 71 -10.83 -9.50 16.61
C VAL A 71 -9.46 -10.19 16.65
N ASN A 72 -9.39 -11.41 17.19
CA ASN A 72 -8.15 -12.16 17.29
C ASN A 72 -7.58 -12.53 15.90
N TYR A 73 -8.44 -12.93 14.96
CA TYR A 73 -8.05 -13.22 13.59
C TYR A 73 -7.45 -12.01 12.87
N ASN A 74 -8.09 -10.83 13.01
CA ASN A 74 -7.61 -9.60 12.39
C ASN A 74 -6.24 -9.18 12.92
N ASN A 75 -6.02 -9.23 14.24
CA ASN A 75 -4.73 -8.89 14.84
C ASN A 75 -3.60 -9.80 14.33
N LYS A 76 -3.81 -11.13 14.33
CA LYS A 76 -2.83 -12.09 13.78
C LYS A 76 -2.52 -11.87 12.30
N ARG A 77 -3.49 -11.37 11.53
CA ARG A 77 -3.28 -11.03 10.11
C ARG A 77 -2.44 -9.77 9.94
N PHE A 78 -2.70 -8.74 10.74
CA PHE A 78 -1.92 -7.50 10.72
C PHE A 78 -0.46 -7.73 11.12
N ASP A 79 -0.20 -8.53 12.15
CA ASP A 79 1.16 -8.84 12.61
C ASP A 79 1.98 -9.55 11.52
N ARG A 80 1.39 -10.55 10.84
CA ARG A 80 2.05 -11.24 9.71
C ARG A 80 2.38 -10.31 8.55
N ILE A 81 1.54 -9.32 8.27
CA ILE A 81 1.77 -8.34 7.20
C ILE A 81 2.96 -7.44 7.56
N HIS A 82 3.03 -6.98 8.82
CA HIS A 82 4.13 -6.16 9.30
C HIS A 82 5.47 -6.91 9.25
N ASP A 83 5.48 -8.19 9.67
CA ASP A 83 6.67 -9.02 9.63
C ASP A 83 7.17 -9.26 8.20
N SER A 84 6.26 -9.53 7.26
CA SER A 84 6.59 -9.69 5.84
C SER A 84 7.20 -8.41 5.23
N LEU A 85 6.61 -7.25 5.52
CA LEU A 85 7.14 -5.94 5.11
C LEU A 85 8.56 -5.68 5.65
N SER A 86 8.80 -6.03 6.91
CA SER A 86 10.11 -5.88 7.54
C SER A 86 11.18 -6.74 6.86
N GLN A 87 10.85 -8.00 6.53
CA GLN A 87 11.77 -8.89 5.83
C GLN A 87 12.08 -8.43 4.40
N ILE A 88 11.07 -7.92 3.67
CA ILE A 88 11.28 -7.36 2.32
C ILE A 88 12.21 -6.15 2.38
N LYS A 89 12.07 -5.29 3.39
CA LYS A 89 12.95 -4.13 3.59
C LYS A 89 14.40 -4.53 3.87
N LEU A 90 14.61 -5.62 4.62
CA LEU A 90 15.97 -6.14 4.89
C LEU A 90 16.60 -6.76 3.64
N ARG A 91 15.85 -7.60 2.91
CA ARG A 91 16.33 -8.26 1.68
C ARG A 91 16.65 -7.26 0.57
N THR A 92 15.82 -6.23 0.39
CA THR A 92 16.08 -5.15 -0.59
C THR A 92 17.33 -4.34 -0.23
N LYS A 93 17.54 -4.08 1.06
CA LYS A 93 18.74 -3.41 1.56
C LYS A 93 19.99 -4.25 1.30
N GLU A 94 19.97 -5.53 1.67
CA GLU A 94 21.10 -6.46 1.44
C GLU A 94 21.45 -6.56 -0.05
N THR A 95 20.44 -6.72 -0.91
CA THR A 95 20.62 -6.78 -2.36
C THR A 95 21.25 -5.49 -2.91
N PHE A 96 20.82 -4.32 -2.41
CA PHE A 96 21.41 -3.04 -2.81
C PHE A 96 22.89 -2.93 -2.42
N TYR A 97 23.28 -3.35 -1.21
CA TYR A 97 24.67 -3.33 -0.78
C TYR A 97 25.54 -4.32 -1.57
N LYS A 98 25.05 -5.54 -1.79
CA LYS A 98 25.75 -6.56 -2.58
C LYS A 98 26.00 -6.08 -4.02
N THR A 99 24.96 -5.52 -4.66
CA THR A 99 25.09 -4.98 -6.03
C THR A 99 26.02 -3.77 -6.05
N LYS A 100 25.97 -2.89 -5.05
CA LYS A 100 26.89 -1.74 -4.92
C LYS A 100 28.35 -2.20 -4.80
N ASP A 101 28.63 -3.23 -4.02
CA ASP A 101 29.99 -3.77 -3.83
C ASP A 101 30.54 -4.39 -5.12
N VAL A 102 29.72 -5.19 -5.81
CA VAL A 102 30.07 -5.79 -7.11
C VAL A 102 30.33 -4.73 -8.18
N ILE A 103 29.47 -3.71 -8.26
CA ILE A 103 29.63 -2.55 -9.15
C ILE A 103 30.91 -1.80 -8.79
N ASN A 104 31.17 -1.54 -7.50
CA ASN A 104 32.36 -0.81 -7.07
C ASN A 104 33.67 -1.57 -7.41
N ASN A 105 33.69 -2.90 -7.21
CA ASN A 105 34.84 -3.74 -7.54
C ASN A 105 35.05 -3.92 -9.06
N LYS A 106 34.00 -3.87 -9.89
CA LYS A 106 34.10 -3.98 -11.35
C LYS A 106 34.31 -2.65 -12.08
N LEU A 107 33.73 -1.55 -11.59
CA LEU A 107 33.86 -0.21 -12.20
C LEU A 107 35.03 0.60 -11.65
N THR A 108 35.71 0.07 -10.62
CA THR A 108 36.98 0.58 -10.12
C THR A 108 37.99 -0.56 -10.20
N PRO A 109 38.42 -1.00 -11.40
CA PRO A 109 39.64 -1.80 -11.47
C PRO A 109 40.71 -0.98 -10.76
N ASN A 110 41.41 -1.61 -9.83
CA ASN A 110 42.53 -0.99 -9.11
C ASN A 110 43.38 -0.28 -10.16
N LEU A 111 43.45 1.05 -10.08
CA LEU A 111 43.99 1.93 -11.10
C LEU A 111 45.52 1.90 -11.03
N LYS A 112 46.05 0.67 -11.09
CA LYS A 112 47.45 0.28 -11.02
C LYS A 112 47.79 -0.40 -12.34
N SER A 113 47.55 0.31 -13.42
CA SER A 113 48.28 0.12 -14.67
C SER A 113 48.72 1.53 -15.03
N ASP A 114 49.90 1.85 -14.51
CA ASP A 114 50.80 2.79 -15.15
C ASP A 114 50.92 2.40 -16.62
N GLU A 115 51.08 3.40 -17.48
CA GLU A 115 51.08 3.36 -18.95
C GLU A 115 49.74 3.72 -19.62
N ASP A 116 49.79 4.89 -20.27
CA ASP A 116 48.88 5.44 -21.27
C ASP A 116 47.72 6.36 -20.82
N GLY A 117 47.82 7.63 -21.27
CA GLY A 117 46.86 8.72 -21.04
C GLY A 117 45.49 8.52 -21.71
N LEU A 118 45.30 7.38 -22.39
CA LEU A 118 44.03 6.94 -22.97
C LEU A 118 42.98 6.65 -21.88
N SER A 119 43.39 6.09 -20.74
CA SER A 119 42.48 5.70 -19.64
C SER A 119 41.79 6.90 -18.99
N THR A 120 42.50 8.00 -18.77
CA THR A 120 41.93 9.23 -18.18
C THR A 120 40.97 9.96 -19.12
N LYS A 121 41.24 9.97 -20.43
CA LYS A 121 40.33 10.55 -21.44
C LYS A 121 39.05 9.72 -21.58
N LEU A 122 39.17 8.39 -21.62
CA LEU A 122 38.02 7.47 -21.65
C LEU A 122 37.16 7.60 -20.38
N ILE A 123 37.77 7.70 -19.20
CA ILE A 123 37.02 7.92 -17.94
C ILE A 123 36.27 9.25 -17.95
N LYS A 124 36.88 10.33 -18.46
CA LYS A 124 36.22 11.65 -18.61
C LYS A 124 35.03 11.56 -19.58
N PHE A 125 35.17 10.84 -20.71
CA PHE A 125 34.10 10.64 -21.69
C PHE A 125 32.95 9.79 -21.12
N LEU A 126 33.27 8.69 -20.45
CA LEU A 126 32.27 7.77 -19.86
C LEU A 126 31.49 8.44 -18.73
N LEU A 127 32.16 9.27 -17.92
CA LEU A 127 31.52 10.08 -16.88
C LEU A 127 30.62 11.17 -17.46
N ALA A 128 31.04 11.83 -18.56
CA ALA A 128 30.24 12.82 -19.27
C ALA A 128 29.01 12.18 -19.91
N GLY A 129 29.17 11.02 -20.56
CA GLY A 129 28.08 10.24 -21.14
C GLY A 129 27.06 9.79 -20.09
N LEU A 130 27.53 9.26 -18.95
CA LEU A 130 26.66 8.90 -17.82
C LEU A 130 25.88 10.11 -17.28
N SER A 131 26.53 11.28 -17.19
CA SER A 131 25.88 12.52 -16.78
C SER A 131 24.80 12.98 -17.77
N PHE A 132 25.06 12.81 -19.07
CA PHE A 132 24.13 13.18 -20.12
C PHE A 132 22.89 12.28 -20.14
N ILE A 133 23.09 10.97 -20.01
CA ILE A 133 21.99 9.99 -19.86
C ILE A 133 21.12 10.32 -18.66
N LEU A 134 21.73 10.65 -17.52
CA LEU A 134 20.98 10.99 -16.30
C LEU A 134 20.16 12.29 -16.45
N LEU A 135 20.70 13.26 -17.19
CA LEU A 135 19.99 14.51 -17.52
C LEU A 135 18.78 14.24 -18.41
N ILE A 136 18.93 13.39 -19.45
CA ILE A 136 17.82 12.99 -20.31
C ILE A 136 16.72 12.30 -19.50
N ILE A 137 17.08 11.37 -18.61
CA ILE A 137 16.11 10.70 -17.72
C ILE A 137 15.37 11.73 -16.87
N TRP A 138 16.07 12.73 -16.32
CA TRP A 138 15.45 13.78 -15.52
C TRP A 138 14.51 14.67 -16.34
N LEU A 139 14.86 14.96 -17.60
CA LEU A 139 14.04 15.75 -18.51
C LEU A 139 12.76 15.00 -18.92
N ILE A 140 12.87 13.71 -19.26
CA ILE A 140 11.72 12.83 -19.53
C ILE A 140 10.82 12.77 -18.28
N PHE A 141 11.41 12.60 -17.10
CA PHE A 141 10.67 12.54 -15.86
C PHE A 141 9.87 13.82 -15.58
N ILE A 142 10.45 15.00 -15.84
CA ILE A 142 9.70 16.27 -15.74
C ILE A 142 8.56 16.31 -16.74
N LEU A 143 8.81 15.91 -17.99
CA LEU A 143 7.79 15.94 -19.04
C LEU A 143 6.57 15.08 -18.65
N VAL A 144 6.82 13.87 -18.14
CA VAL A 144 5.78 12.95 -17.64
C VAL A 144 5.01 13.55 -16.47
N MET A 145 5.71 14.23 -15.55
CA MET A 145 5.09 14.86 -14.39
C MET A 145 4.18 16.03 -14.79
N VAL A 146 4.62 16.85 -15.75
CA VAL A 146 3.84 17.96 -16.30
C VAL A 146 2.63 17.43 -17.05
N SER A 147 2.79 16.43 -17.92
CA SER A 147 1.67 15.85 -18.66
C SER A 147 0.63 15.23 -17.72
N ALA A 148 1.06 14.49 -16.69
CA ALA A 148 0.16 13.92 -15.69
C ALA A 148 -0.64 15.01 -14.96
N GLY A 149 0.01 16.12 -14.57
CA GLY A 149 -0.66 17.25 -13.95
C GLY A 149 -1.71 17.89 -14.86
N ILE A 150 -1.38 18.10 -16.14
CA ILE A 150 -2.33 18.65 -17.14
C ILE A 150 -3.52 17.71 -17.32
N THR A 151 -3.30 16.40 -17.42
CA THR A 151 -4.36 15.40 -17.58
C THR A 151 -5.32 15.41 -16.38
N ILE A 152 -4.81 15.46 -15.15
CA ILE A 152 -5.64 15.52 -13.93
C ILE A 152 -6.51 16.77 -13.93
N VAL A 153 -5.95 17.93 -14.28
CA VAL A 153 -6.70 19.20 -14.35
C VAL A 153 -7.76 19.15 -15.45
N ALA A 154 -7.42 18.65 -16.64
CA ALA A 154 -8.35 18.52 -17.75
C ALA A 154 -9.52 17.58 -17.42
N LEU A 155 -9.25 16.46 -16.75
CA LEU A 155 -10.27 15.50 -16.33
C LEU A 155 -11.23 16.11 -15.31
N ASN A 156 -10.72 16.91 -14.36
CA ASN A 156 -11.54 17.64 -13.40
C ASN A 156 -12.46 18.68 -14.06
N ILE A 157 -11.95 19.43 -15.04
CA ILE A 157 -12.76 20.39 -15.81
C ILE A 157 -13.88 19.65 -16.57
N ALA A 158 -13.56 18.53 -17.22
CA ALA A 158 -14.54 17.71 -17.93
C ALA A 158 -15.61 17.13 -16.98
N PHE A 159 -15.20 16.72 -15.78
CA PHE A 159 -16.10 16.20 -14.76
C PHE A 159 -17.10 17.26 -14.27
N ILE A 160 -16.62 18.49 -14.01
CA ILE A 160 -17.48 19.62 -13.62
C ILE A 160 -18.48 19.94 -14.74
N ALA A 161 -18.04 19.94 -16.01
CA ALA A 161 -18.92 20.15 -17.15
C ALA A 161 -19.99 19.06 -17.27
N LEU A 162 -19.62 17.79 -17.02
CA LEU A 162 -20.54 16.65 -17.03
C LEU A 162 -21.60 16.75 -15.92
N ILE A 163 -21.22 17.16 -14.71
CA ILE A 163 -22.18 17.42 -13.62
C ILE A 163 -23.13 18.56 -14.00
N GLY A 164 -22.61 19.63 -14.60
CA GLY A 164 -23.42 20.77 -15.03
C GLY A 164 -24.49 20.42 -16.07
N THR A 165 -24.17 19.53 -17.04
CA THR A 165 -25.12 19.11 -18.08
C THR A 165 -26.09 18.02 -17.62
N SER A 166 -25.73 17.24 -16.60
CA SER A 166 -26.56 16.17 -16.03
C SER A 166 -27.60 16.65 -15.01
N GLY A 167 -27.70 17.97 -14.78
CA GLY A 167 -28.74 18.65 -13.97
C GLY A 167 -30.13 17.99 -14.00
N PRO A 168 -30.71 17.74 -15.19
CA PRO A 168 -32.04 17.13 -15.32
C PRO A 168 -32.13 15.67 -14.84
N LEU A 169 -31.04 14.91 -14.84
CA LEU A 169 -31.00 13.51 -14.40
C LEU A 169 -31.13 13.40 -12.87
N PHE A 170 -30.69 14.41 -12.11
CA PHE A 170 -30.83 14.43 -10.65
C PHE A 170 -32.29 14.50 -10.18
N ALA A 171 -33.19 14.98 -11.04
CA ALA A 171 -34.62 15.08 -10.72
C ALA A 171 -35.40 13.78 -10.98
N LEU A 172 -34.79 12.78 -11.63
CA LEU A 172 -35.48 11.54 -12.01
C LEU A 172 -35.44 10.47 -10.92
N ASP A 173 -34.34 10.36 -10.16
CA ASP A 173 -34.19 9.39 -9.08
C ASP A 173 -33.14 9.85 -8.06
N LEU A 174 -33.54 9.88 -6.79
CA LEU A 174 -32.68 10.23 -5.64
C LEU A 174 -31.48 9.28 -5.52
N SER A 175 -31.66 8.00 -5.87
CA SER A 175 -30.61 6.97 -5.79
C SER A 175 -29.46 7.27 -6.75
N ILE A 176 -29.79 7.72 -7.96
CA ILE A 176 -28.82 8.10 -8.99
C ILE A 176 -28.06 9.37 -8.56
N ALA A 177 -28.75 10.34 -7.98
CA ALA A 177 -28.13 11.56 -7.48
C ALA A 177 -27.11 11.27 -6.36
N LEU A 178 -27.46 10.41 -5.40
CA LEU A 178 -26.57 10.01 -4.30
C LEU A 178 -25.33 9.27 -4.81
N LEU A 179 -25.49 8.41 -5.83
CA LEU A 179 -24.37 7.70 -6.45
C LEU A 179 -23.37 8.67 -7.08
N ILE A 180 -23.85 9.69 -7.80
CA ILE A 180 -22.98 10.70 -8.43
C ILE A 180 -22.23 11.52 -7.36
N VAL A 181 -22.89 11.90 -6.27
CA VAL A 181 -22.23 12.58 -5.14
C VAL A 181 -21.14 11.70 -4.53
N PHE A 182 -21.41 10.41 -4.34
CA PHE A 182 -20.43 9.46 -3.81
C PHE A 182 -19.20 9.31 -4.73
N ILE A 183 -19.42 9.19 -6.05
CA ILE A 183 -18.33 9.17 -7.04
C ILE A 183 -17.51 10.48 -6.98
N SER A 184 -18.17 11.62 -6.84
CA SER A 184 -17.52 12.93 -6.79
C SER A 184 -16.59 13.05 -5.58
N ILE A 185 -17.04 12.59 -4.41
CA ILE A 185 -16.21 12.53 -3.19
C ILE A 185 -15.01 11.61 -3.41
N GLY A 186 -15.21 10.46 -4.06
CA GLY A 186 -14.15 9.51 -4.40
C GLY A 186 -13.08 10.14 -5.30
N ILE A 187 -13.47 10.88 -6.33
CA ILE A 187 -12.56 11.57 -7.25
C ILE A 187 -11.75 12.63 -6.51
N ILE A 188 -12.40 13.47 -5.69
CA ILE A 188 -11.71 14.49 -4.89
C ILE A 188 -10.69 13.82 -3.93
N GLY A 189 -11.07 12.71 -3.30
CA GLY A 189 -10.16 11.95 -2.45
C GLY A 189 -8.94 11.41 -3.21
N PHE A 190 -9.15 10.90 -4.42
CA PHE A 190 -8.07 10.42 -5.29
C PHE A 190 -7.15 11.56 -5.74
N ASP A 191 -7.69 12.73 -6.05
CA ASP A 191 -6.89 13.91 -6.43
C ASP A 191 -6.00 14.39 -5.27
N ILE A 192 -6.52 14.42 -4.05
CA ILE A 192 -5.73 14.77 -2.86
C ILE A 192 -4.56 13.79 -2.68
N LEU A 193 -4.81 12.49 -2.80
CA LEU A 193 -3.77 11.46 -2.75
C LEU A 193 -2.76 11.64 -3.90
N GLY A 194 -3.24 11.91 -5.11
CA GLY A 194 -2.42 12.16 -6.29
C GLY A 194 -1.47 13.34 -6.07
N ILE A 195 -1.97 14.47 -5.55
CA ILE A 195 -1.16 15.65 -5.21
C ILE A 195 -0.14 15.32 -4.13
N GLN A 196 -0.52 14.55 -3.10
CA GLN A 196 0.41 14.15 -2.04
C GLN A 196 1.57 13.30 -2.58
N VAL A 197 1.26 12.32 -3.44
CA VAL A 197 2.27 11.50 -4.13
C VAL A 197 3.13 12.38 -5.04
N TYR A 198 2.54 13.30 -5.78
CA TYR A 198 3.23 14.24 -6.67
C TYR A 198 4.26 15.10 -5.91
N LEU A 199 3.86 15.70 -4.79
CA LEU A 199 4.75 16.49 -3.93
C LEU A 199 5.89 15.65 -3.33
N TYR A 200 5.58 14.43 -2.90
CA TYR A 200 6.58 13.50 -2.40
C TYR A 200 7.64 13.16 -3.45
N ILE A 201 7.19 12.85 -4.67
CA ILE A 201 8.05 12.54 -5.81
C ILE A 201 8.96 13.73 -6.16
N LEU A 202 8.43 14.97 -6.19
CA LEU A 202 9.24 16.18 -6.40
C LEU A 202 10.32 16.37 -5.32
N LYS A 203 9.97 16.14 -4.05
CA LYS A 203 10.91 16.22 -2.92
C LYS A 203 12.02 15.16 -3.04
N LEU A 204 11.67 13.95 -3.44
CA LEU A 204 12.61 12.86 -3.69
C LEU A 204 13.56 13.23 -4.84
N GLY A 205 13.02 13.69 -5.97
CA GLY A 205 13.80 14.14 -7.13
C GLY A 205 14.79 15.24 -6.79
N LYS A 206 14.38 16.26 -6.03
CA LYS A 206 15.27 17.34 -5.55
C LYS A 206 16.41 16.80 -4.69
N THR A 207 16.14 15.81 -3.83
CA THR A 207 17.14 15.18 -2.97
C THR A 207 18.17 14.41 -3.78
N LEU A 208 17.71 13.62 -4.75
CA LEU A 208 18.56 12.85 -5.65
C LEU A 208 19.45 13.77 -6.51
N TYR A 209 18.87 14.84 -7.06
CA TYR A 209 19.61 15.82 -7.86
C TYR A 209 20.74 16.49 -7.05
N LYS A 210 20.45 16.95 -5.82
CA LYS A 210 21.48 17.53 -4.95
C LYS A 210 22.61 16.54 -4.66
N ARG A 211 22.26 15.28 -4.37
CA ARG A 211 23.24 14.22 -4.09
C ARG A 211 24.12 13.93 -5.32
N TYR A 212 23.52 13.92 -6.50
CA TYR A 212 24.21 13.76 -7.76
C TYR A 212 25.20 14.89 -8.02
N MET A 213 24.76 16.15 -7.92
CA MET A 213 25.63 17.31 -8.11
C MET A 213 26.80 17.35 -7.12
N HIS A 214 26.55 16.97 -5.87
CA HIS A 214 27.61 16.86 -4.86
C HIS A 214 28.64 15.77 -5.23
N TRP A 215 28.18 14.60 -5.67
CA TRP A 215 29.06 13.52 -6.13
C TRP A 215 29.92 13.94 -7.33
N LEU A 216 29.32 14.61 -8.31
CA LEU A 216 30.03 15.11 -9.50
C LEU A 216 31.13 16.11 -9.12
N LYS A 217 30.82 17.05 -8.20
CA LYS A 217 31.79 18.02 -7.69
C LYS A 217 32.98 17.34 -7.00
N ASN A 218 32.72 16.29 -6.21
CA ASN A 218 33.78 15.53 -5.55
C ASN A 218 34.64 14.74 -6.54
N LYS A 219 34.02 14.05 -7.52
CA LYS A 219 34.75 13.35 -8.60
C LYS A 219 35.68 14.29 -9.37
N LYS A 220 35.23 15.51 -9.69
CA LYS A 220 36.08 16.53 -10.35
C LYS A 220 37.34 16.86 -9.54
N LYS A 221 37.24 16.98 -8.22
CA LYS A 221 38.40 17.22 -7.33
C LYS A 221 39.43 16.08 -7.41
N TYR A 222 38.98 14.82 -7.41
CA TYR A 222 39.89 13.66 -7.52
C TYR A 222 40.62 13.62 -8.86
N ILE A 223 39.92 13.94 -9.97
CA ILE A 223 40.54 13.98 -11.30
C ILE A 223 41.62 15.06 -11.34
N VAL A 224 41.33 16.27 -10.84
CA VAL A 224 42.30 17.38 -10.78
C VAL A 224 43.50 17.06 -9.85
N ALA A 225 43.25 16.39 -8.72
CA ALA A 225 44.32 15.96 -7.83
C ALA A 225 45.25 14.91 -8.48
N LYS A 226 44.69 13.97 -9.26
CA LYS A 226 45.46 12.98 -10.02
C LYS A 226 46.30 13.64 -11.11
N GLU A 227 45.72 14.57 -11.87
CA GLU A 227 46.39 15.30 -12.95
C GLU A 227 47.57 16.12 -12.42
N ARG A 228 47.43 16.78 -11.26
CA ARG A 228 48.54 17.46 -10.58
C ARG A 228 49.66 16.53 -10.10
N LYS A 229 49.33 15.34 -9.60
CA LYS A 229 50.33 14.32 -9.21
C LYS A 229 51.13 13.77 -10.39
N ILE A 230 50.49 13.61 -11.55
CA ILE A 230 51.16 13.15 -12.78
C ILE A 230 52.14 14.21 -13.27
N ASN A 231 51.73 15.49 -13.31
CA ASN A 231 52.62 16.58 -13.74
C ASN A 231 53.84 16.74 -12.82
N TYR A 232 53.65 16.66 -11.50
CA TYR A 232 54.77 16.77 -10.56
C TYR A 232 55.80 15.65 -10.73
N LYS A 233 55.34 14.42 -11.03
CA LYS A 233 56.21 13.27 -11.27
C LYS A 233 56.91 13.30 -12.64
N GLY A 234 56.49 14.18 -13.55
CA GLY A 234 57.13 14.39 -14.85
C GLY A 234 58.29 15.38 -14.77
N ASP A 235 58.14 16.45 -13.96
CA ASP A 235 59.22 17.43 -13.73
C ASP A 235 60.44 16.82 -13.03
N ASP A 236 60.25 15.81 -12.15
CA ASP A 236 61.34 15.14 -11.41
C ASP A 236 62.18 14.17 -12.28
N ILE A 237 61.83 13.92 -13.54
CA ILE A 237 62.51 12.94 -14.43
C ILE A 237 63.41 13.66 -15.47
N ASP A 238 63.26 14.98 -15.61
CA ASP A 238 63.97 15.80 -16.60
C ASP A 238 65.18 16.57 -16.00
N GLU A 239 65.62 16.26 -14.78
CA GLU A 239 66.81 16.82 -14.09
C GLU A 239 67.92 15.76 -13.93
#